data_AF-A0A954Y816-F1
#
_entry.id   AF-A0A954Y816-F1
#
_cell.length_a   1.000
_cell.length_b   1.000
_cell.length_c   1.000
_cell.angle_alpha   90.00
_cell.angle_beta   90.00
_cell.angle_gamma   90.00
#
_symmetry.space_group_name_H-M   'P 1'
#
loop_
_entity.id
_entity.type
_entity.pdbx_description
1 polymer ?
#
loop_
_entity_poly.entity_id
_entity_poly.type
_entity_poly.pdbx_seq_one_letter_code
_entity_poly.pdbx_strand_id
1 'polypeptide(L)' 'MVHQLIRNPVKVSVGVLLVVLFGMVALTRMPMQLTPEVETPTLTIRTRWPGASPQEVEQEIIIEQE' A
#
# COMPACT_ATOMS: atom_id res chain seq x y z
N MET A 1 28.00 24.33 -10.95
CA MET A 1 27.63 23.00 -10.42
C MET A 1 28.18 21.86 -11.29
N VAL A 2 27.71 21.65 -12.53
CA VAL A 2 28.17 20.53 -13.40
C VAL A 2 29.68 20.57 -13.69
N HIS A 3 30.25 21.75 -13.91
CA HIS A 3 31.69 21.91 -14.17
C HIS A 3 32.57 21.44 -12.98
N GLN A 4 32.08 21.54 -11.74
CA GLN A 4 32.81 21.06 -10.55
C GLN A 4 32.79 19.52 -10.45
N LEU A 5 31.74 18.88 -10.97
CA LEU A 5 31.64 17.42 -11.05
C LEU A 5 32.64 16.86 -12.07
N ILE A 6 32.77 17.50 -13.23
CA ILE A 6 33.74 17.12 -14.27
C ILE A 6 35.19 17.26 -13.76
N ARG A 7 35.47 18.28 -12.95
CA ARG A 7 36.81 18.53 -12.39
C ARG A 7 37.20 17.55 -11.27
N ASN A 8 36.24 16.83 -10.68
CA ASN A 8 36.49 15.88 -9.58
C ASN A 8 35.91 14.50 -9.93
N PRO A 9 36.47 13.79 -10.93
CA PRO A 9 35.92 12.53 -11.42
C PRO A 9 35.83 11.46 -10.32
N VAL A 10 36.77 11.44 -9.37
CA VAL A 10 36.76 10.51 -8.23
C VAL A 10 35.49 10.65 -7.39
N LYS A 11 35.03 11.88 -7.12
CA LYS A 11 33.80 12.11 -6.33
C LYS A 11 32.56 11.60 -7.06
N VAL A 12 32.53 11.77 -8.38
CA VAL A 12 31.46 11.26 -9.24
C VAL A 12 31.45 9.74 -9.24
N SER A 13 32.61 9.10 -9.42
CA SER A 13 32.74 7.64 -9.39
C SER A 13 32.31 7.04 -8.04
N VAL A 14 32.71 7.65 -6.92
CA VAL A 14 32.28 7.23 -5.58
C VAL A 14 30.76 7.37 -5.44
N GLY A 15 30.18 8.47 -5.90
CA GLY A 15 28.72 8.67 -5.89
C GLY A 15 27.98 7.58 -6.68
N VAL A 16 28.46 7.27 -7.90
CA VAL A 16 27.90 6.19 -8.73
C VAL A 16 28.02 4.83 -8.04
N LEU A 17 29.18 4.52 -7.46
CA LEU A 17 29.39 3.27 -6.73
C LEU A 17 28.45 3.12 -5.54
N LEU A 18 28.21 4.20 -4.79
CA LEU A 18 27.26 4.19 -3.68
C LEU A 18 25.83 3.95 -4.16
N VAL A 19 25.40 4.62 -5.24
CA VAL A 19 24.06 4.40 -5.83
C VAL A 19 23.90 2.93 -6.26
N VAL A 20 24.91 2.35 -6.92
CA VAL A 20 24.88 0.94 -7.34
C VAL A 20 24.84 0.01 -6.13
N LEU A 21 25.67 0.26 -5.11
CA LEU A 21 25.72 -0.54 -3.89
C LEU A 21 24.36 -0.56 -3.17
N PHE A 22 23.80 0.61 -2.90
CA PHE A 22 22.50 0.70 -2.23
C PHE A 22 21.37 0.15 -3.10
N GLY A 23 21.43 0.34 -4.42
CA GLY A 23 20.51 -0.28 -5.37
C GLY A 23 20.55 -1.81 -5.30
N MET A 24 21.74 -2.41 -5.25
CA MET A 24 21.90 -3.86 -5.13
C MET A 24 21.39 -4.39 -3.79
N VAL A 25 21.64 -3.67 -2.68
CA VAL A 25 21.08 -4.02 -1.37
C VAL A 25 19.55 -3.93 -1.38
N ALA A 26 18.98 -2.88 -1.98
CA ALA A 26 17.52 -2.73 -2.07
C ALA A 26 16.88 -3.86 -2.91
N LEU A 27 17.46 -4.19 -4.06
CA LEU A 27 16.98 -5.28 -4.92
C LEU A 27 17.00 -6.64 -4.22
N THR A 28 18.01 -6.91 -3.39
CA THR A 28 18.14 -8.18 -2.67
C THR A 28 17.29 -8.26 -1.41
N ARG A 29 16.91 -7.11 -0.83
CA ARG A 29 16.12 -7.02 0.42
C ARG A 29 14.63 -6.85 0.17
N MET A 30 14.21 -6.41 -1.02
CA MET A 30 12.82 -6.16 -1.35
C MET A 30 12.04 -7.48 -1.39
N PRO A 31 10.95 -7.64 -0.61
CA PRO A 31 10.14 -8.85 -0.65
C PRO A 31 9.47 -8.96 -2.02
N MET A 32 9.67 -10.09 -2.69
CA MET A 32 9.00 -10.37 -3.97
C MET A 32 7.60 -10.88 -3.69
N GLN A 33 6.58 -10.15 -4.14
CA GLN A 33 5.18 -10.56 -4.09
C GLN A 33 4.64 -10.64 -5.53
N LEU A 34 3.92 -11.71 -5.87
CA LEU A 34 3.34 -11.92 -7.21
C LEU A 34 2.13 -11.02 -7.45
N THR A 35 1.42 -10.68 -6.38
CA THR A 35 0.26 -9.79 -6.37
C THR A 35 0.43 -8.83 -5.20
N PRO A 36 0.04 -7.56 -5.35
CA PRO A 36 -0.07 -6.69 -4.19
C PRO A 36 -1.13 -7.28 -3.24
N GLU A 37 -0.84 -7.26 -1.93
CA GLU A 37 -1.85 -7.53 -0.91
C GLU A 37 -2.86 -6.39 -0.92
N VAL A 38 -4.00 -6.62 -1.58
CA VAL A 38 -5.13 -5.68 -1.59
C VAL A 38 -6.06 -6.12 -0.47
N GLU A 39 -5.89 -5.54 0.71
CA GLU A 39 -6.91 -5.64 1.76
C GLU A 39 -8.09 -4.76 1.36
N THR A 40 -9.17 -5.37 0.88
CA THR A 40 -10.45 -4.65 0.77
C THR A 40 -11.02 -4.53 2.17
N PRO A 41 -11.07 -3.32 2.77
CA PRO A 41 -11.63 -3.17 4.11
C PRO A 41 -13.11 -3.58 4.06
N THR A 42 -13.48 -4.59 4.86
CA THR A 42 -14.87 -5.04 4.97
C THR A 42 -15.40 -4.67 6.35
N LEU A 43 -16.56 -4.01 6.38
CA LEU A 43 -17.30 -3.72 7.60
C LEU A 43 -18.58 -4.56 7.59
N THR A 44 -18.78 -5.38 8.61
CA THR A 44 -19.99 -6.20 8.76
C THR A 44 -20.88 -5.62 9.84
N ILE A 45 -22.07 -5.15 9.46
CA ILE A 45 -23.12 -4.71 10.39
C ILE A 45 -24.10 -5.87 10.59
N ARG A 46 -24.42 -6.21 11.84
CA ARG A 46 -25.37 -7.27 12.17
C ARG A 46 -26.51 -6.71 13.00
N THR A 47 -27.70 -6.69 12.42
CA THR A 47 -28.94 -6.31 13.11
C THR A 47 -29.67 -7.56 13.58
N ARG A 48 -30.21 -7.54 14.80
CA ARG A 48 -31.09 -8.61 15.32
C ARG A 48 -32.33 -7.98 15.95
N TRP A 49 -33.50 -8.40 15.48
CA TRP A 49 -34.79 -7.98 16.04
C TRP A 49 -35.71 -9.19 16.23
N PRO A 50 -35.75 -9.77 17.44
CA PRO A 50 -36.59 -10.93 17.73
C PRO A 50 -38.07 -10.59 17.60
N GLY A 51 -38.83 -11.44 16.90
CA GLY A 51 -40.28 -11.29 16.76
C GLY A 51 -40.74 -10.38 15.61
N ALA A 52 -39.82 -9.67 14.95
CA ALA A 52 -40.13 -8.92 13.73
C ALA A 52 -40.14 -9.86 12.51
N SER A 53 -41.05 -9.60 11.57
CA SER A 53 -41.03 -10.27 10.27
C SER A 53 -39.81 -9.82 9.45
N PRO A 54 -39.32 -10.63 8.50
CA PRO A 54 -38.23 -10.23 7.61
C PRO A 54 -38.51 -8.90 6.88
N GLN A 55 -39.77 -8.65 6.52
CA GLN A 55 -40.21 -7.44 5.82
C GLN A 55 -40.10 -6.18 6.70
N GLU A 56 -40.47 -6.27 7.98
CA GLU A 56 -40.32 -5.14 8.92
C GLU A 56 -38.85 -4.81 9.17
N VAL A 57 -37.97 -5.82 9.31
CA VAL A 57 -36.53 -5.58 9.49
C VAL A 57 -35.93 -4.89 8.25
N GLU A 58 -36.37 -5.28 7.06
CA GLU A 58 -35.94 -4.66 5.80
C GLU A 58 -36.39 -3.20 5.72
N GLN A 59 -37.67 -2.94 5.93
CA GLN A 59 -38.26 -1.60 5.79
C GLN A 59 -37.76 -0.62 6.85
N GLU A 60 -37.69 -1.04 8.11
CA GLU A 60 -37.43 -0.14 9.23
C GLU A 60 -35.94 -0.02 9.59
N ILE A 61 -35.10 -0.98 9.18
CA ILE A 61 -33.68 -0.99 9.56
C ILE A 61 -32.74 -1.07 8.37
N ILE A 62 -32.92 -2.05 7.45
CA ILE A 62 -31.93 -2.25 6.37
C ILE A 62 -32.01 -1.12 5.34
N ILE A 63 -33.21 -0.75 4.89
CA ILE A 63 -33.39 0.32 3.89
C ILE A 63 -32.92 1.68 4.42
N GLU A 64 -33.12 1.96 5.71
CA GLU A 64 -32.61 3.20 6.35
C GLU A 64 -31.08 3.19 6.56
N GLN A 65 -30.43 2.02 6.49
CA GLN A 65 -28.98 1.85 6.65
C GLN A 65 -28.21 1.90 5.32
N GLU A 66 -28.87 1.68 4.17
CA GLU A 66 -28.29 1.75 2.82
C GLU A 66 -28.17 3.19 2.30
#